data_AF-A0A966DDS9-F1
#
_entry.id   AF-A0A966DDS9-F1
#
_cell.length_a   1.000
_cell.length_b   1.000
_cell.length_c   1.000
_cell.angle_alpha   90.00
_cell.angle_beta   90.00
_cell.angle_gamma   90.00
#
_symmetry.space_group_name_H-M   'P 1'
#
loop_
_entity.id
_entity.type
_entity.pdbx_description
1 polymer ?
#
loop_
_entity_poly.entity_id
_entity_poly.type
_entity_poly.pdbx_seq_one_letter_code
_entity_poly.pdbx_strand_id
1 'polypeptide(L)'
;MKKISILILLVLFVKISFSQTIKEVTSIEVQTILQNLDKNTSVIIDGRDSFKFQTEHIENAINIDAFGSNAENFISQYLDKKSIVIYCTMNDRSVKLIEILKKLEYKGEIIDITDGITGWKANNFPVTNSTQIVEVNKQQTDTTVSHKGKPIIQVFGNFDYNATQDAQKKYGFWFGRAHFGYEYQFNKQFSGKIIIDAGRPTTVGQIEVTDTTGLNLNTSNTSKEGSYYTMTLKFASLEWKPNEHIRIQAGGVLQNHYITQEKFWGYRYVAPTFQDKYYGIPSSDLGIIAYFKINEKLGFDLALTNGEGFRFDQDAYGDIKIASGFDYKPFKGLQTRVYYDY
;
A
#
# COMPACT_ATOMS: atom_id res chain seq x y z
N MET A 1 1.80 37.49 -34.80
CA MET A 1 0.43 37.13 -34.34
C MET A 1 -0.05 35.91 -35.11
N LYS A 2 -0.03 34.72 -34.51
CA LYS A 2 -0.68 33.52 -35.06
C LYS A 2 -1.79 33.12 -34.09
N LYS A 3 -3.05 33.23 -34.52
CA LYS A 3 -4.21 32.78 -33.74
C LYS A 3 -4.26 31.26 -33.81
N ILE A 4 -4.01 30.59 -32.69
CA ILE A 4 -4.25 29.16 -32.53
C ILE A 4 -5.70 29.02 -32.05
N SER A 5 -6.58 28.53 -32.92
CA SER A 5 -7.95 28.20 -32.54
C SER A 5 -7.93 26.91 -31.73
N ILE A 6 -8.27 27.00 -30.44
CA ILE A 6 -8.47 25.86 -29.56
C ILE A 6 -9.87 25.30 -29.82
N LEU A 7 -9.94 24.09 -30.39
CA LEU A 7 -11.18 23.35 -30.56
C LEU A 7 -11.51 22.63 -29.24
N ILE A 8 -12.47 23.16 -28.49
CA ILE A 8 -12.99 22.52 -27.27
C ILE A 8 -14.03 21.47 -27.69
N LEU A 9 -13.67 20.18 -27.56
CA LEU A 9 -14.58 19.06 -27.76
C LEU A 9 -15.46 18.90 -26.51
N LEU A 10 -16.70 19.38 -26.59
CA LEU A 10 -17.70 19.22 -25.54
C LEU A 10 -18.28 17.80 -25.60
N VAL A 11 -17.73 16.88 -24.81
CA VAL A 11 -18.27 15.52 -24.66
C VAL A 11 -19.49 15.59 -23.73
N LEU A 12 -20.69 15.49 -24.31
CA LEU A 12 -21.93 15.26 -23.56
C LEU A 12 -21.90 13.85 -22.95
N PHE A 13 -21.64 13.77 -21.65
CA PHE A 13 -21.90 12.55 -20.88
C PHE A 13 -23.41 12.38 -20.72
N VAL A 14 -24.01 11.50 -21.52
CA VAL A 14 -25.35 10.98 -21.28
C VAL A 14 -25.29 10.18 -19.98
N LYS A 15 -25.87 10.71 -18.89
CA LYS A 15 -26.10 9.95 -17.67
C LYS A 15 -27.20 8.93 -17.93
N ILE A 16 -26.81 7.71 -18.29
CA ILE A 16 -27.72 6.56 -18.24
C ILE A 16 -27.92 6.24 -16.76
N SER A 17 -29.05 6.68 -16.20
CA SER A 17 -29.43 6.35 -14.84
C SER A 17 -29.87 4.89 -14.80
N PHE A 18 -28.96 3.99 -14.43
CA PHE A 18 -29.36 2.67 -13.95
C PHE A 18 -30.08 2.87 -12.61
N SER A 19 -31.36 2.48 -12.57
CA SER A 19 -32.13 2.46 -11.33
C SER A 19 -31.53 1.40 -10.42
N GLN A 20 -31.22 1.79 -9.18
CA GLN A 20 -30.85 0.84 -8.14
C GLN A 20 -31.98 -0.18 -8.01
N THR A 21 -31.64 -1.47 -8.08
CA THR A 21 -32.62 -2.57 -8.00
C THR A 21 -32.30 -3.39 -6.76
N ILE A 22 -33.28 -3.55 -5.87
CA ILE A 22 -33.14 -4.36 -4.65
C ILE A 22 -34.03 -5.57 -4.81
N LYS A 23 -33.43 -6.75 -4.70
CA LYS A 23 -34.11 -8.04 -4.79
C LYS A 23 -33.95 -8.76 -3.46
N GLU A 24 -35.05 -8.82 -2.70
CA GLU A 24 -35.13 -9.64 -1.50
C GLU A 24 -35.45 -11.08 -1.90
N VAL A 25 -34.62 -12.02 -1.44
CA VAL A 25 -34.73 -13.45 -1.75
C VAL A 25 -34.46 -14.29 -0.52
N THR A 26 -34.92 -15.52 -0.54
CA THR A 26 -34.53 -16.56 0.42
C THR A 26 -33.26 -17.27 -0.04
N SER A 27 -32.61 -17.99 0.87
CA SER A 27 -31.41 -18.77 0.58
C SER A 27 -31.65 -19.82 -0.51
N ILE A 28 -32.87 -20.38 -0.61
CA ILE A 28 -33.22 -21.36 -1.63
C ILE A 28 -33.32 -20.73 -3.04
N GLU A 29 -33.79 -19.50 -3.14
CA GLU A 29 -33.88 -18.77 -4.41
C GLU A 29 -32.51 -18.26 -4.88
N VAL A 30 -31.61 -17.93 -3.94
CA VAL A 30 -30.30 -17.35 -4.26
C VAL A 30 -29.21 -18.40 -4.56
N GLN A 31 -29.39 -19.66 -4.16
CA GLN A 31 -28.37 -20.70 -4.32
C GLN A 31 -27.92 -20.83 -5.79
N THR A 32 -28.87 -20.89 -6.73
CA THR A 32 -28.60 -21.00 -8.17
C THR A 32 -27.97 -19.73 -8.74
N ILE A 33 -28.28 -18.57 -8.13
CA ILE A 33 -27.71 -17.27 -8.51
C ILE A 33 -26.23 -17.23 -8.12
N LEU A 34 -25.89 -17.67 -6.90
CA LEU A 34 -24.51 -17.67 -6.40
C LEU A 34 -23.59 -18.60 -7.18
N GLN A 35 -24.09 -19.73 -7.68
CA GLN A 35 -23.31 -20.65 -8.52
C GLN A 35 -22.87 -20.03 -9.85
N ASN A 36 -23.68 -19.12 -10.41
CA ASN A 36 -23.43 -18.48 -11.71
C ASN A 36 -22.93 -17.03 -11.57
N LEU A 37 -22.61 -16.61 -10.35
CA LEU A 37 -22.21 -15.24 -10.06
C LEU A 37 -20.82 -14.95 -10.64
N ASP A 38 -20.72 -13.94 -11.51
CA ASP A 38 -19.42 -13.48 -12.01
C ASP A 38 -18.64 -12.80 -10.88
N LYS A 39 -17.65 -13.53 -10.34
CA LYS A 39 -16.80 -13.11 -9.22
C LYS A 39 -16.00 -11.83 -9.49
N ASN A 40 -15.83 -11.42 -10.75
CA ASN A 40 -15.13 -10.17 -11.07
C ASN A 40 -16.05 -8.95 -10.95
N THR A 41 -17.34 -9.13 -11.22
CA THR A 41 -18.33 -8.05 -11.23
C THR A 41 -19.26 -8.05 -10.03
N SER A 42 -19.16 -9.06 -9.16
CA SER A 42 -20.07 -9.21 -8.02
C SER A 42 -19.31 -9.52 -6.73
N VAL A 43 -19.92 -9.23 -5.59
CA VAL A 43 -19.37 -9.53 -4.26
C VAL A 43 -20.45 -10.07 -3.34
N ILE A 44 -20.08 -10.99 -2.44
CA ILE A 44 -20.94 -11.53 -1.39
C ILE A 44 -20.47 -10.94 -0.06
N ILE A 45 -21.35 -10.31 0.70
CA ILE A 45 -21.05 -9.60 1.95
C ILE A 45 -21.80 -10.26 3.10
N ASP A 46 -21.03 -10.74 4.08
CA ASP A 46 -21.54 -11.15 5.38
C ASP A 46 -21.56 -9.96 6.33
N GLY A 47 -22.77 -9.52 6.66
CA GLY A 47 -23.04 -8.39 7.52
C GLY A 47 -22.80 -8.65 9.01
N ARG A 48 -22.50 -9.88 9.43
CA ARG A 48 -22.32 -10.25 10.85
C ARG A 48 -21.00 -9.74 11.41
N ASP A 49 -20.84 -9.81 12.73
CA ASP A 49 -19.55 -9.54 13.36
C ASP A 49 -18.48 -10.55 12.91
N SER A 50 -17.22 -10.12 12.99
CA SER A 50 -16.07 -10.91 12.51
C SER A 50 -15.93 -12.28 13.19
N PHE A 51 -16.36 -12.42 14.44
CA PHE A 51 -16.31 -13.70 15.15
C PHE A 51 -17.30 -14.71 14.54
N LYS A 52 -18.54 -14.26 14.26
CA LYS A 52 -19.53 -15.09 13.55
C LYS A 52 -19.09 -15.47 12.14
N PHE A 53 -18.46 -14.55 11.41
CA PHE A 53 -17.92 -14.83 10.08
C PHE A 53 -16.77 -15.85 10.10
N GLN A 54 -15.82 -15.71 11.02
CA GLN A 54 -14.68 -16.64 11.14
C GLN A 54 -15.12 -18.05 11.54
N THR A 55 -16.18 -18.16 12.35
CA THR A 55 -16.75 -19.45 12.73
C THR A 55 -17.23 -20.22 11.51
N GLU A 56 -18.05 -19.57 10.68
CA GLU A 56 -18.62 -20.14 9.46
C GLU A 56 -19.14 -19.00 8.57
N HIS A 57 -19.09 -19.13 7.24
CA HIS A 57 -19.67 -18.16 6.30
C HIS A 57 -19.99 -18.80 4.94
N ILE A 58 -20.78 -18.12 4.11
CA ILE A 58 -21.00 -18.54 2.71
C ILE A 58 -19.68 -18.41 1.94
N GLU A 59 -19.36 -19.40 1.11
CA GLU A 59 -18.09 -19.43 0.37
C GLU A 59 -17.86 -18.15 -0.46
N ASN A 60 -16.63 -17.63 -0.44
CA ASN A 60 -16.22 -16.39 -1.12
C ASN A 60 -16.86 -15.11 -0.56
N ALA A 61 -17.59 -15.16 0.56
CA ALA A 61 -18.06 -13.97 1.24
C ALA A 61 -16.91 -13.19 1.88
N ILE A 62 -17.03 -11.86 1.88
CA ILE A 62 -16.21 -10.96 2.69
C ILE A 62 -17.00 -10.53 3.94
N ASN A 63 -16.30 -10.19 5.02
CA ASN A 63 -16.95 -9.68 6.22
C ASN A 63 -17.00 -8.15 6.25
N ILE A 64 -18.19 -7.60 6.44
CA ILE A 64 -18.39 -6.19 6.79
C ILE A 64 -19.38 -6.14 7.94
N ASP A 65 -18.90 -5.93 9.17
CA ASP A 65 -19.79 -5.79 10.32
C ASP A 65 -20.70 -4.56 10.14
N ALA A 66 -21.99 -4.81 9.92
CA ALA A 66 -22.99 -3.78 9.63
C ALA A 66 -23.17 -2.76 10.77
N PHE A 67 -22.83 -3.16 12.00
CA PHE A 67 -22.88 -2.28 13.18
C PHE A 67 -21.51 -1.73 13.56
N GLY A 68 -20.46 -2.08 12.81
CA GLY A 68 -19.14 -1.48 12.96
C GLY A 68 -19.14 -0.02 12.50
N SER A 69 -18.41 0.84 13.22
CA SER A 69 -18.24 2.26 12.87
C SER A 69 -17.54 2.51 11.52
N ASN A 70 -17.04 1.45 10.87
CA ASN A 70 -16.39 1.47 9.56
C ASN A 70 -17.24 0.82 8.46
N ALA A 71 -18.47 0.38 8.73
CA ALA A 71 -19.32 -0.30 7.75
C ALA A 71 -19.46 0.49 6.44
N GLU A 72 -19.76 1.80 6.54
CA GLU A 72 -19.86 2.71 5.40
C GLU A 72 -18.55 2.82 4.61
N ASN A 73 -17.41 2.91 5.28
CA ASN A 73 -16.08 2.99 4.64
C ASN A 73 -15.65 1.67 3.97
N PHE A 74 -16.09 0.52 4.48
CA PHE A 74 -15.74 -0.77 3.89
C PHE A 74 -16.65 -1.08 2.71
N ILE A 75 -17.96 -0.85 2.84
CA ILE A 75 -18.90 -1.15 1.77
C ILE A 75 -18.76 -0.19 0.59
N SER A 76 -18.25 1.04 0.81
CA SER A 76 -17.95 1.99 -0.26
C SER A 76 -16.90 1.50 -1.27
N GLN A 77 -16.05 0.55 -0.89
CA GLN A 77 -15.03 -0.04 -1.78
C GLN A 77 -15.63 -0.94 -2.87
N TYR A 78 -16.93 -1.25 -2.78
CA TYR A 78 -17.63 -2.17 -3.67
C TYR A 78 -18.70 -1.47 -4.51
N LEU A 79 -18.72 -0.14 -4.55
CA LEU A 79 -19.70 0.64 -5.34
C LEU A 79 -19.52 0.47 -6.85
N ASP A 80 -18.37 -0.04 -7.31
CA ASP A 80 -18.06 -0.38 -8.70
C ASP A 80 -18.66 -1.72 -9.15
N LYS A 81 -19.14 -2.55 -8.21
CA LYS A 81 -19.70 -3.87 -8.51
C LYS A 81 -21.04 -3.75 -9.22
N LYS A 82 -21.31 -4.69 -10.12
CA LYS A 82 -22.61 -4.80 -10.80
C LYS A 82 -23.67 -5.35 -9.86
N SER A 83 -23.30 -6.32 -9.01
CA SER A 83 -24.21 -6.95 -8.06
C SER A 83 -23.53 -7.12 -6.70
N ILE A 84 -24.22 -6.74 -5.63
CA ILE A 84 -23.81 -6.94 -4.24
C ILE A 84 -24.83 -7.86 -3.59
N VAL A 85 -24.40 -9.06 -3.20
CA VAL A 85 -25.21 -10.00 -2.43
C VAL A 85 -24.92 -9.81 -0.95
N ILE A 86 -25.94 -9.61 -0.13
CA ILE A 86 -25.79 -9.30 1.30
C ILE A 86 -26.58 -10.32 2.10
N TYR A 87 -26.00 -10.81 3.19
CA TYR A 87 -26.71 -11.62 4.16
C TYR A 87 -26.20 -11.34 5.57
N CYS A 88 -26.93 -11.81 6.57
CA CYS A 88 -26.43 -11.81 7.94
C CYS A 88 -26.89 -13.05 8.72
N THR A 89 -27.26 -12.90 10.00
CA THR A 89 -27.85 -14.00 10.79
C THR A 89 -29.29 -14.26 10.36
N MET A 90 -30.14 -13.23 10.48
CA MET A 90 -31.55 -13.17 10.07
C MET A 90 -31.88 -11.68 9.86
N ASN A 91 -31.82 -11.23 8.61
CA ASN A 91 -32.13 -9.91 8.03
C ASN A 91 -31.58 -8.59 8.65
N ASP A 92 -31.53 -8.39 9.97
CA ASP A 92 -31.34 -7.04 10.56
C ASP A 92 -30.09 -6.28 10.07
N ARG A 93 -28.96 -6.99 9.97
CA ARG A 93 -27.68 -6.39 9.55
C ARG A 93 -27.60 -6.21 8.03
N SER A 94 -28.28 -7.04 7.25
CA SER A 94 -28.32 -6.86 5.79
C SER A 94 -29.12 -5.62 5.44
N VAL A 95 -30.29 -5.41 6.07
CA VAL A 95 -31.06 -4.15 5.95
C VAL A 95 -30.20 -2.93 6.25
N LYS A 96 -29.36 -2.98 7.31
CA LYS A 96 -28.49 -1.86 7.65
C LYS A 96 -27.45 -1.55 6.56
N LEU A 97 -26.83 -2.58 5.98
CA LEU A 97 -25.89 -2.40 4.87
C LEU A 97 -26.59 -1.89 3.60
N ILE A 98 -27.84 -2.29 3.37
CA ILE A 98 -28.66 -1.79 2.24
C ILE A 98 -28.97 -0.30 2.42
N GLU A 99 -29.30 0.16 3.62
CA GLU A 99 -29.47 1.60 3.91
C GLU A 99 -28.19 2.39 3.61
N ILE A 100 -27.04 1.84 3.97
CA ILE A 100 -25.74 2.45 3.69
C ILE A 100 -25.50 2.52 2.18
N LEU A 101 -25.77 1.45 1.42
CA LEU A 101 -25.65 1.44 -0.04
C LEU A 101 -26.59 2.43 -0.73
N LYS A 102 -27.82 2.58 -0.22
CA LYS A 102 -28.77 3.62 -0.66
C LYS A 102 -28.19 5.02 -0.44
N LYS A 103 -27.66 5.28 0.75
CA LYS A 103 -27.03 6.56 1.12
C LYS A 103 -25.81 6.87 0.24
N LEU A 104 -25.03 5.85 -0.11
CA LEU A 104 -23.86 5.95 -1.00
C LEU A 104 -24.22 5.98 -2.50
N GLU A 105 -25.51 6.07 -2.84
CA GLU A 105 -26.02 6.13 -4.20
C GLU A 105 -25.58 4.95 -5.11
N TYR A 106 -25.35 3.77 -4.55
CA TYR A 106 -24.98 2.57 -5.31
C TYR A 106 -26.01 2.29 -6.41
N LYS A 107 -25.56 2.15 -7.66
CA LYS A 107 -26.43 2.01 -8.85
C LYS A 107 -26.60 0.58 -9.34
N GLY A 108 -25.86 -0.37 -8.78
CA GLY A 108 -25.94 -1.78 -9.18
C GLY A 108 -27.12 -2.50 -8.54
N GLU A 109 -27.17 -3.80 -8.79
CA GLU A 109 -28.13 -4.71 -8.18
C GLU A 109 -27.72 -5.03 -6.74
N ILE A 110 -28.69 -5.03 -5.83
CA ILE A 110 -28.54 -5.51 -4.45
C ILE A 110 -29.42 -6.74 -4.31
N ILE A 111 -28.84 -7.85 -3.87
CA ILE A 111 -29.55 -9.09 -3.57
C ILE A 111 -29.47 -9.34 -2.05
N ASP A 112 -30.59 -9.29 -1.36
CA ASP A 112 -30.65 -9.53 0.09
C ASP A 112 -31.12 -10.96 0.38
N ILE A 113 -30.28 -11.75 1.06
CA ILE A 113 -30.63 -13.09 1.53
C ILE A 113 -31.34 -12.94 2.89
N THR A 114 -32.65 -12.79 2.83
CA THR A 114 -33.52 -12.39 3.95
C THR A 114 -33.55 -13.38 5.11
N ASP A 115 -33.49 -14.69 4.83
CA ASP A 115 -33.40 -15.77 5.84
C ASP A 115 -31.96 -15.97 6.36
N GLY A 116 -30.99 -15.25 5.79
CA GLY A 116 -29.60 -15.19 6.21
C GLY A 116 -28.89 -16.54 6.20
N ILE A 117 -27.79 -16.62 6.96
CA ILE A 117 -27.06 -17.89 7.12
C ILE A 117 -27.88 -18.94 7.91
N THR A 118 -28.91 -18.51 8.66
CA THR A 118 -29.79 -19.44 9.40
C THR A 118 -30.62 -20.26 8.41
N GLY A 119 -31.26 -19.60 7.43
CA GLY A 119 -31.96 -20.28 6.34
C GLY A 119 -31.01 -21.08 5.44
N TRP A 120 -29.85 -20.51 5.12
CA TRP A 120 -28.81 -21.21 4.33
C TRP A 120 -28.45 -22.58 4.92
N LYS A 121 -28.24 -22.64 6.25
CA LYS A 121 -27.94 -23.88 6.96
C LYS A 121 -29.15 -24.79 7.10
N ALA A 122 -30.36 -24.24 7.33
CA ALA A 122 -31.58 -25.03 7.39
C ALA A 122 -31.84 -25.79 6.06
N ASN A 123 -31.37 -25.24 4.94
CA ASN A 123 -31.41 -25.86 3.62
C ASN A 123 -30.21 -26.79 3.31
N ASN A 124 -29.35 -27.07 4.30
CA ASN A 124 -28.16 -27.91 4.17
C ASN A 124 -27.14 -27.43 3.12
N PHE A 125 -27.07 -26.12 2.86
CA PHE A 125 -26.08 -25.57 1.93
C PHE A 125 -24.69 -25.44 2.58
N PRO A 126 -23.60 -25.60 1.81
CA PRO A 126 -22.24 -25.63 2.35
C PRO A 126 -21.80 -24.28 2.91
N VAL A 127 -20.98 -24.32 3.97
CA VAL A 127 -20.33 -23.15 4.59
C VAL A 127 -18.81 -23.36 4.66
N THR A 128 -18.06 -22.26 4.70
CA THR A 128 -16.60 -22.23 4.90
C THR A 128 -16.27 -21.97 6.36
N ASN A 129 -15.43 -22.81 6.98
CA ASN A 129 -14.98 -22.65 8.37
C ASN A 129 -13.51 -22.21 8.39
N SER A 130 -13.20 -21.12 9.10
CA SER A 130 -11.80 -20.68 9.29
C SER A 130 -11.21 -21.33 10.55
N THR A 131 -10.94 -22.63 10.50
CA THR A 131 -10.30 -23.34 11.62
C THR A 131 -8.78 -23.27 11.50
N GLN A 132 -8.13 -22.29 12.15
CA GLN A 132 -6.87 -22.50 12.87
C GLN A 132 -6.78 -21.60 14.12
N ILE A 133 -7.00 -22.28 15.26
CA ILE A 133 -6.60 -22.03 16.65
C ILE A 133 -7.03 -20.71 17.32
N VAL A 134 -7.93 -20.92 18.29
CA VAL A 134 -8.38 -20.01 19.34
C VAL A 134 -7.30 -19.86 20.41
N GLU A 135 -6.99 -18.63 20.81
CA GLU A 135 -6.84 -18.30 22.23
C GLU A 135 -7.68 -17.07 22.55
N VAL A 136 -8.66 -17.31 23.43
CA VAL A 136 -9.57 -16.31 23.99
C VAL A 136 -8.81 -15.51 25.05
N ASN A 137 -8.77 -14.19 24.92
CA ASN A 137 -8.83 -13.33 26.09
C ASN A 137 -9.90 -12.26 25.86
N LYS A 138 -10.98 -12.38 26.65
CA LYS A 138 -12.03 -11.39 26.81
C LYS A 138 -11.43 -10.13 27.44
N GLN A 139 -11.52 -8.98 26.77
CA GLN A 139 -11.78 -7.70 27.44
C GLN A 139 -12.70 -6.82 26.61
N GLN A 140 -13.91 -6.70 27.16
CA GLN A 140 -14.84 -5.57 27.22
C GLN A 140 -14.49 -4.30 26.44
N THR A 141 -15.49 -3.84 25.68
CA THR A 141 -15.61 -2.60 24.93
C THR A 141 -15.03 -1.37 25.64
N ASP A 142 -14.09 -0.72 24.97
CA ASP A 142 -13.88 0.72 25.12
C ASP A 142 -13.69 1.38 23.75
N THR A 143 -14.23 2.59 23.64
CA THR A 143 -14.38 3.37 22.41
C THR A 143 -13.04 3.99 22.00
N THR A 144 -12.03 3.16 21.78
CA THR A 144 -10.69 3.63 21.44
C THR A 144 -10.51 3.59 19.93
N VAL A 145 -10.20 4.74 19.34
CA VAL A 145 -9.47 4.81 18.07
C VAL A 145 -8.37 3.77 18.18
N SER A 146 -8.43 2.72 17.36
CA SER A 146 -7.46 1.65 17.41
C SER A 146 -6.14 2.25 16.94
N HIS A 147 -5.37 2.74 17.92
CA HIS A 147 -4.00 3.19 17.81
C HIS A 147 -3.16 1.95 17.50
N LYS A 148 -3.25 1.48 16.25
CA LYS A 148 -2.53 0.31 15.79
C LYS A 148 -1.10 0.73 15.50
N GLY A 149 -0.26 0.60 16.52
CA GLY A 149 1.17 0.50 16.34
C GLY A 149 1.53 -0.75 15.57
N LYS A 150 2.38 -0.62 14.56
CA LYS A 150 2.92 -1.71 13.78
C LYS A 150 4.44 -1.70 13.89
N PRO A 151 5.05 -2.61 14.69
CA PRO A 151 6.49 -2.77 14.66
C PRO A 151 6.94 -3.29 13.29
N ILE A 152 8.09 -2.81 12.83
CA ILE A 152 8.72 -3.21 11.58
C ILE A 152 10.10 -3.75 11.93
N ILE A 153 10.32 -5.04 11.68
CA ILE A 153 11.61 -5.69 11.84
C ILE A 153 11.92 -6.41 10.53
N GLN A 154 13.06 -6.08 9.92
CA GLN A 154 13.53 -6.73 8.70
C GLN A 154 15.02 -7.02 8.86
N VAL A 155 15.44 -8.24 8.54
CA VAL A 155 16.86 -8.64 8.60
C VAL A 155 17.24 -9.24 7.26
N PHE A 156 18.36 -8.79 6.70
CA PHE A 156 18.81 -9.17 5.37
C PHE A 156 20.04 -10.08 5.46
N GLY A 157 19.81 -11.38 5.25
CA GLY A 157 20.86 -12.39 5.13
C GLY A 157 21.30 -12.56 3.67
N ASN A 158 22.60 -12.74 3.47
CA ASN A 158 23.20 -13.04 2.18
C ASN A 158 23.88 -14.41 2.24
N PHE A 159 23.87 -15.10 1.11
CA PHE A 159 24.56 -16.37 0.92
C PHE A 159 25.22 -16.39 -0.46
N ASP A 160 26.50 -16.72 -0.49
CA ASP A 160 27.29 -16.83 -1.72
C ASP A 160 27.78 -18.27 -1.92
N TYR A 161 27.75 -18.70 -3.18
CA TYR A 161 28.39 -19.93 -3.63
C TYR A 161 29.31 -19.66 -4.82
N ASN A 162 30.59 -20.05 -4.70
CA ASN A 162 31.55 -20.01 -5.79
C ASN A 162 31.71 -21.41 -6.39
N ALA A 163 31.17 -21.58 -7.60
CA ALA A 163 31.16 -22.85 -8.32
C ALA A 163 32.47 -23.21 -9.05
N THR A 164 33.51 -22.38 -8.95
CA THR A 164 34.80 -22.62 -9.61
C THR A 164 35.50 -23.83 -8.99
N GLN A 165 36.04 -24.74 -9.80
CA GLN A 165 36.62 -26.01 -9.34
C GLN A 165 37.68 -25.82 -8.24
N ASP A 166 38.53 -24.80 -8.38
CA ASP A 166 39.65 -24.50 -7.47
C ASP A 166 39.40 -23.31 -6.53
N ALA A 167 38.15 -22.92 -6.32
CA ALA A 167 37.82 -21.82 -5.43
C ALA A 167 38.27 -22.12 -3.99
N GLN A 168 39.17 -21.27 -3.45
CA GLN A 168 39.65 -21.35 -2.07
C GLN A 168 38.53 -21.11 -1.04
N LYS A 169 37.55 -20.27 -1.39
CA LYS A 169 36.35 -20.01 -0.58
C LYS A 169 35.10 -20.36 -1.39
N LYS A 170 34.53 -21.54 -1.11
CA LYS A 170 33.35 -22.04 -1.82
C LYS A 170 32.03 -21.44 -1.33
N TYR A 171 31.93 -21.11 -0.04
CA TYR A 171 30.70 -20.61 0.57
C TYR A 171 30.95 -19.37 1.42
N GLY A 172 29.92 -18.53 1.55
CA GLY A 172 29.88 -17.43 2.50
C GLY A 172 28.45 -17.14 2.94
N PHE A 173 28.27 -16.73 4.20
CA PHE A 173 27.02 -16.14 4.67
C PHE A 173 27.32 -14.95 5.57
N TRP A 174 26.46 -13.93 5.53
CA TRP A 174 26.53 -12.79 6.45
C TRP A 174 25.21 -12.02 6.49
N PHE A 175 25.00 -11.28 7.57
CA PHE A 175 23.93 -10.28 7.66
C PHE A 175 24.52 -8.90 7.32
N GLY A 176 24.03 -8.28 6.26
CA GLY A 176 24.57 -7.00 5.78
C GLY A 176 23.79 -5.78 6.27
N ARG A 177 22.52 -5.98 6.65
CA ARG A 177 21.59 -4.90 6.97
C ARG A 177 20.43 -5.43 7.84
N ALA A 178 19.91 -4.57 8.69
CA ALA A 178 18.65 -4.76 9.40
C ALA A 178 17.88 -3.43 9.47
N HIS A 179 16.54 -3.50 9.42
CA HIS A 179 15.67 -2.37 9.67
C HIS A 179 14.89 -2.59 10.95
N PHE A 180 14.85 -1.56 11.78
CA PHE A 180 14.01 -1.47 12.96
C PHE A 180 13.13 -0.24 12.82
N GLY A 181 11.82 -0.41 12.90
CA GLY A 181 10.91 0.69 12.71
C GLY A 181 9.60 0.51 13.44
N TYR A 182 8.83 1.58 13.43
CA TYR A 182 7.51 1.64 14.01
C TYR A 182 6.63 2.52 13.14
N GLU A 183 5.47 2.02 12.79
CA GLU A 183 4.41 2.78 12.13
C GLU A 183 3.26 2.94 13.11
N TYR A 184 2.75 4.16 13.24
CA TYR A 184 1.66 4.49 14.15
C TYR A 184 0.54 5.16 13.38
N GLN A 185 -0.66 4.62 13.49
CA GLN A 185 -1.86 5.23 12.94
C GLN A 185 -2.48 6.16 13.98
N PHE A 186 -2.36 7.48 13.79
CA PHE A 186 -2.93 8.48 14.68
C PHE A 186 -4.45 8.53 14.56
N ASN A 187 -4.97 8.47 13.33
CA ASN A 187 -6.39 8.40 13.00
C ASN A 187 -6.58 7.84 11.59
N LYS A 188 -7.81 7.76 11.04
CA LYS A 188 -8.08 7.18 9.71
C LYS A 188 -7.28 7.80 8.55
N GLN A 189 -6.88 9.08 8.67
CA GLN A 189 -6.21 9.83 7.61
C GLN A 189 -4.73 10.07 7.87
N PHE A 190 -4.30 10.07 9.13
CA PHE A 190 -2.92 10.41 9.52
C PHE A 190 -2.19 9.23 10.13
N SER A 191 -0.98 8.99 9.63
CA SER A 191 -0.03 8.03 10.21
C SER A 191 1.39 8.61 10.25
N GLY A 192 2.22 8.03 11.11
CA GLY A 192 3.65 8.31 11.19
C GLY A 192 4.44 7.03 11.06
N LYS A 193 5.63 7.13 10.47
CA LYS A 193 6.54 6.00 10.27
C LYS A 193 7.97 6.42 10.54
N ILE A 194 8.64 5.69 11.42
CA ILE A 194 10.08 5.80 11.64
C ILE A 194 10.75 4.47 11.34
N ILE A 195 11.87 4.49 10.63
CA ILE A 195 12.69 3.32 10.34
C ILE A 195 14.15 3.70 10.47
N ILE A 196 14.87 2.95 11.30
CA ILE A 196 16.30 2.98 11.49
C ILE A 196 16.92 1.84 10.67
N ASP A 197 17.98 2.15 9.94
CA ASP A 197 18.78 1.22 9.14
C ASP A 197 20.10 0.96 9.86
N ALA A 198 20.29 -0.28 10.30
CA ALA A 198 21.51 -0.78 10.90
C ALA A 198 22.25 -1.63 9.87
N GLY A 199 23.42 -1.17 9.43
CA GLY A 199 24.20 -1.84 8.41
C GLY A 199 25.29 -0.91 7.91
N ARG A 200 26.21 -1.40 7.08
CA ARG A 200 27.34 -0.59 6.58
C ARG A 200 26.81 0.62 5.80
N PRO A 201 26.90 1.87 6.31
CA PRO A 201 26.55 3.02 5.49
C PRO A 201 27.60 3.12 4.38
N THR A 202 27.12 3.16 3.13
CA THR A 202 27.94 3.61 2.02
C THR A 202 27.90 5.12 2.02
N THR A 203 29.03 5.72 2.38
CA THR A 203 29.82 6.66 1.55
C THR A 203 30.81 7.37 2.49
N VAL A 204 32.08 7.41 2.12
CA VAL A 204 33.09 8.26 2.76
C VAL A 204 33.36 9.38 1.76
N GLY A 205 33.23 10.64 2.19
CA GLY A 205 33.60 11.80 1.37
C GLY A 205 35.11 11.87 1.11
N GLN A 206 35.57 12.89 0.40
CA GLN A 206 37.01 13.16 0.29
C GLN A 206 37.60 13.31 1.70
N ILE A 207 38.65 12.54 1.98
CA ILE A 207 39.43 12.69 3.20
C ILE A 207 40.59 13.59 2.86
N GLU A 208 40.69 14.72 3.55
CA GLU A 208 41.86 15.59 3.48
C GLU A 208 42.87 15.06 4.51
N VAL A 209 44.03 14.61 4.04
CA VAL A 209 45.12 14.14 4.90
C VAL A 209 46.30 15.07 4.73
N THR A 210 46.71 15.71 5.82
CA THR A 210 47.92 16.53 5.84
C THR A 210 49.13 15.63 6.07
N ASP A 211 50.07 15.62 5.13
CA ASP A 211 51.35 14.92 5.34
C ASP A 211 52.20 15.66 6.40
N THR A 212 53.22 14.99 6.93
CA THR A 212 54.29 15.49 7.81
C THR A 212 54.97 16.78 7.33
N THR A 213 54.82 17.14 6.05
CA THR A 213 55.30 18.39 5.45
C THR A 213 54.29 19.54 5.47
N GLY A 214 53.07 19.31 5.96
CA GLY A 214 51.99 20.31 6.00
C GLY A 214 51.18 20.44 4.71
N LEU A 215 51.42 19.59 3.71
CA LEU A 215 50.68 19.59 2.45
C LEU A 215 49.39 18.76 2.59
N ASN A 216 48.24 19.37 2.27
CA ASN A 216 46.96 18.67 2.24
C ASN A 216 46.83 17.83 0.97
N LEU A 217 46.64 16.52 1.15
CA LEU A 217 46.34 15.57 0.08
C LEU A 217 44.86 15.22 0.14
N ASN A 218 44.14 15.53 -0.94
CA ASN A 218 42.76 15.08 -1.12
C ASN A 218 42.79 13.64 -1.62
N THR A 219 42.41 12.68 -0.77
CA THR A 219 42.21 11.29 -1.17
C THR A 219 40.74 10.93 -1.12
N SER A 220 40.19 10.43 -2.22
CA SER A 220 38.83 9.89 -2.25
C SER A 220 38.88 8.44 -1.76
N ASN A 221 38.42 8.19 -0.55
CA ASN A 221 38.23 6.82 -0.11
C ASN A 221 36.97 6.24 -0.76
N THR A 222 37.13 5.46 -1.83
CA THR A 222 36.01 4.78 -2.52
C THR A 222 35.49 3.57 -1.74
N SER A 223 36.03 3.26 -0.55
CA SER A 223 35.60 2.09 0.23
C SER A 223 34.17 2.27 0.73
N LYS A 224 33.33 1.33 0.32
CA LYS A 224 31.92 1.18 0.69
C LYS A 224 31.76 0.57 2.09
N GLU A 225 32.62 0.92 3.05
CA GLU A 225 32.67 0.21 4.33
C GLU A 225 32.63 1.17 5.52
N GLY A 226 31.45 1.72 5.81
CA GLY A 226 31.18 2.24 7.14
C GLY A 226 31.17 1.12 8.20
N SER A 227 31.14 1.50 9.48
CA SER A 227 31.14 0.55 10.60
C SER A 227 29.91 -0.37 10.57
N TYR A 228 30.09 -1.64 10.95
CA TYR A 228 29.00 -2.61 11.16
C TYR A 228 28.00 -2.17 12.25
N TYR A 229 28.40 -1.23 13.10
CA TYR A 229 27.61 -0.76 14.23
C TYR A 229 26.93 0.60 13.98
N THR A 230 27.09 1.19 12.79
CA THR A 230 26.43 2.46 12.48
C THR A 230 24.94 2.22 12.23
N MET A 231 24.11 2.94 12.99
CA MET A 231 22.68 3.03 12.80
C MET A 231 22.34 4.39 12.22
N THR A 232 21.55 4.42 11.15
CA THR A 232 21.14 5.67 10.49
C THR A 232 19.62 5.77 10.45
N LEU A 233 19.09 6.97 10.64
CA LEU A 233 17.68 7.22 10.42
C LEU A 233 17.41 7.15 8.91
N LYS A 234 16.67 6.14 8.47
CA LYS A 234 16.40 5.90 7.05
C LYS A 234 15.16 6.64 6.59
N PHE A 235 14.10 6.56 7.40
CA PHE A 235 12.81 7.19 7.17
C PHE A 235 12.27 7.75 8.48
N ALA A 236 11.74 8.96 8.41
CA ALA A 236 10.96 9.58 9.47
C ALA A 236 9.93 10.47 8.79
N SER A 237 8.74 9.91 8.54
CA SER A 237 7.73 10.56 7.72
C SER A 237 6.36 10.54 8.37
N LEU A 238 5.63 11.63 8.21
CA LEU A 238 4.18 11.67 8.39
C LEU A 238 3.49 11.43 7.05
N GLU A 239 2.39 10.70 7.07
CA GLU A 239 1.53 10.47 5.91
C GLU A 239 0.12 10.98 6.22
N TRP A 240 -0.44 11.74 5.28
CA TRP A 240 -1.82 12.19 5.28
C TRP A 240 -2.56 11.68 4.04
N LYS A 241 -3.69 11.01 4.26
CA LYS A 241 -4.61 10.50 3.24
C LYS A 241 -5.99 11.13 3.45
N PRO A 242 -6.24 12.33 2.91
CA PRO A 242 -7.55 12.96 3.04
C PRO A 242 -8.67 12.12 2.38
N ASN A 243 -8.34 11.40 1.31
CA ASN A 243 -9.22 10.47 0.60
C ASN A 243 -8.40 9.39 -0.13
N GLU A 244 -9.06 8.54 -0.92
CA GLU A 244 -8.40 7.44 -1.65
C GLU A 244 -7.59 7.88 -2.87
N HIS A 245 -7.83 9.11 -3.36
CA HIS A 245 -7.15 9.67 -4.52
C HIS A 245 -5.90 10.45 -4.18
N ILE A 246 -5.76 10.92 -2.93
CA ILE A 246 -4.68 11.81 -2.52
C ILE A 246 -3.96 11.21 -1.32
N ARG A 247 -2.63 11.18 -1.42
CA ARG A 247 -1.74 10.78 -0.32
C ARG A 247 -0.57 11.73 -0.31
N ILE A 248 -0.27 12.33 0.84
CA ILE A 248 0.82 13.28 1.01
C ILE A 248 1.75 12.72 2.09
N GLN A 249 3.05 12.74 1.84
CA GLN A 249 4.08 12.36 2.80
C GLN A 249 5.03 13.51 3.04
N ALA A 250 5.44 13.74 4.28
CA ALA A 250 6.39 14.78 4.65
C ALA A 250 7.42 14.27 5.67
N GLY A 251 8.67 14.70 5.55
CA GLY A 251 9.80 14.30 6.40
C GLY A 251 10.90 13.58 5.60
N GLY A 252 11.62 12.65 6.24
CA GLY A 252 12.54 11.74 5.56
C GLY A 252 11.75 10.69 4.78
N VAL A 253 11.43 10.99 3.53
CA VAL A 253 10.50 10.26 2.67
C VAL A 253 11.22 9.37 1.68
N LEU A 254 10.66 8.18 1.43
CA LEU A 254 11.13 7.28 0.38
C LEU A 254 10.72 7.82 -0.99
N GLN A 255 11.69 7.94 -1.89
CA GLN A 255 11.46 8.46 -3.24
C GLN A 255 10.66 7.47 -4.10
N ASN A 256 9.63 7.98 -4.80
CA ASN A 256 8.68 7.10 -5.51
C ASN A 256 9.30 6.39 -6.73
N HIS A 257 10.20 7.07 -7.45
CA HIS A 257 10.88 6.48 -8.60
C HIS A 257 11.72 5.26 -8.19
N TYR A 258 12.28 5.28 -6.98
CA TYR A 258 13.09 4.19 -6.42
C TYR A 258 12.21 2.99 -6.05
N ILE A 259 11.17 3.21 -5.23
CA ILE A 259 10.32 2.11 -4.73
C ILE A 259 9.47 1.45 -5.82
N THR A 260 9.16 2.18 -6.89
CA THR A 260 8.40 1.64 -8.03
C THR A 260 9.16 0.48 -8.69
N GLN A 261 10.45 0.65 -8.98
CA GLN A 261 11.26 -0.41 -9.56
C GLN A 261 11.42 -1.57 -8.57
N GLU A 262 11.69 -1.29 -7.30
CA GLU A 262 11.89 -2.36 -6.30
C GLU A 262 10.67 -3.26 -6.11
N LYS A 263 9.48 -2.65 -6.02
CA LYS A 263 8.23 -3.40 -5.88
C LYS A 263 7.90 -4.24 -7.10
N PHE A 264 8.27 -3.77 -8.30
CA PHE A 264 8.03 -4.51 -9.54
C PHE A 264 8.92 -5.75 -9.64
N TRP A 265 10.21 -5.62 -9.30
CA TRP A 265 11.19 -6.70 -9.48
C TRP A 265 11.15 -7.74 -8.37
N GLY A 266 10.67 -7.40 -7.17
CA GLY A 266 10.57 -8.31 -6.02
C GLY A 266 11.91 -8.76 -5.42
N TYR A 267 13.02 -8.62 -6.16
CA TYR A 267 14.36 -9.08 -5.80
C TYR A 267 15.37 -7.93 -5.77
N ARG A 268 15.19 -6.97 -4.84
CA ARG A 268 16.10 -5.84 -4.57
C ARG A 268 17.59 -6.23 -4.40
N TYR A 269 17.87 -7.50 -4.09
CA TYR A 269 19.21 -7.96 -3.65
C TYR A 269 20.09 -8.51 -4.76
N VAL A 270 19.62 -8.56 -6.00
CA VAL A 270 20.45 -9.00 -7.15
C VAL A 270 21.28 -7.83 -7.70
N ALA A 271 20.72 -6.62 -7.72
CA ALA A 271 21.41 -5.41 -8.16
C ALA A 271 20.70 -4.15 -7.62
N PRO A 272 21.42 -3.02 -7.41
CA PRO A 272 20.78 -1.73 -7.19
C PRO A 272 19.88 -1.34 -8.37
N THR A 273 18.92 -0.44 -8.13
CA THR A 273 18.07 0.12 -9.19
C THR A 273 18.91 0.81 -10.27
N PHE A 274 18.36 0.94 -11.47
CA PHE A 274 19.11 1.52 -12.60
C PHE A 274 19.53 2.97 -12.29
N GLN A 275 18.63 3.73 -11.68
CA GLN A 275 18.84 5.11 -11.25
C GLN A 275 19.93 5.24 -10.18
N ASP A 276 19.91 4.37 -9.17
CA ASP A 276 20.94 4.32 -8.12
C ASP A 276 22.31 4.00 -8.73
N LYS A 277 22.36 2.98 -9.60
CA LYS A 277 23.61 2.50 -10.19
C LYS A 277 24.31 3.52 -11.09
N TYR A 278 23.56 4.30 -11.88
CA TYR A 278 24.13 5.15 -12.92
C TYR A 278 23.98 6.65 -12.66
N TYR A 279 23.02 7.08 -11.84
CA TYR A 279 22.71 8.49 -11.61
C TYR A 279 22.81 8.90 -10.14
N GLY A 280 23.11 7.96 -9.23
CA GLY A 280 23.33 8.25 -7.81
C GLY A 280 22.12 8.82 -7.08
N ILE A 281 20.90 8.64 -7.62
CA ILE A 281 19.69 9.24 -7.05
C ILE A 281 19.39 8.57 -5.70
N PRO A 282 19.26 9.34 -4.60
CA PRO A 282 19.09 8.78 -3.28
C PRO A 282 17.72 8.11 -3.13
N SER A 283 17.68 6.98 -2.40
CA SER A 283 16.44 6.26 -2.15
C SER A 283 15.47 6.99 -1.22
N SER A 284 16.00 7.84 -0.34
CA SER A 284 15.25 8.59 0.68
C SER A 284 15.78 10.00 0.69
N ASP A 285 14.92 10.98 0.95
CA ASP A 285 15.24 12.41 0.90
C ASP A 285 14.40 13.17 1.92
N LEU A 286 14.82 14.36 2.33
CA LEU A 286 14.04 15.21 3.23
C LEU A 286 13.13 16.11 2.41
N GLY A 287 11.81 16.04 2.65
CA GLY A 287 10.87 16.97 2.04
C GLY A 287 9.45 16.44 2.00
N ILE A 288 8.70 16.82 0.96
CA ILE A 288 7.27 16.53 0.80
C ILE A 288 7.05 15.85 -0.56
N ILE A 289 6.25 14.77 -0.57
CA ILE A 289 5.78 14.12 -1.79
C ILE A 289 4.27 14.00 -1.74
N ALA A 290 3.59 14.52 -2.76
CA ALA A 290 2.16 14.37 -2.97
C ALA A 290 1.91 13.36 -4.10
N TYR A 291 1.05 12.38 -3.84
CA TYR A 291 0.64 11.33 -4.75
C TYR A 291 -0.83 11.48 -5.08
N PHE A 292 -1.16 11.37 -6.36
CA PHE A 292 -2.50 11.54 -6.89
C PHE A 292 -2.87 10.33 -7.75
N LYS A 293 -3.88 9.58 -7.32
CA LYS A 293 -4.44 8.44 -8.05
C LYS A 293 -5.66 8.93 -8.84
N ILE A 294 -5.48 9.17 -10.13
CA ILE A 294 -6.56 9.58 -11.03
C ILE A 294 -7.55 8.43 -11.21
N ASN A 295 -7.04 7.22 -11.47
CA ASN A 295 -7.82 5.99 -11.54
C ASN A 295 -6.88 4.77 -11.32
N GLU A 296 -7.38 3.55 -11.50
CA GLU A 296 -6.57 2.33 -11.33
C GLU A 296 -5.38 2.21 -12.31
N LYS A 297 -5.44 2.90 -13.45
CA LYS A 297 -4.41 2.87 -14.49
C LYS A 297 -3.46 4.05 -14.45
N LEU A 298 -3.88 5.18 -13.88
CA LEU A 298 -3.18 6.46 -13.97
C LEU A 298 -2.92 7.04 -12.59
N GLY A 299 -1.67 7.34 -12.33
CA GLY A 299 -1.24 8.10 -11.15
C GLY A 299 -0.19 9.13 -11.52
N PHE A 300 -0.09 10.17 -10.72
CA PHE A 300 1.02 11.11 -10.78
C PHE A 300 1.49 11.47 -9.38
N ASP A 301 2.75 11.90 -9.27
CA ASP A 301 3.32 12.39 -8.03
C ASP A 301 4.18 13.62 -8.27
N LEU A 302 4.22 14.48 -7.26
CA LEU A 302 5.04 15.69 -7.20
C LEU A 302 5.85 15.65 -5.91
N ALA A 303 7.14 15.90 -6.01
CA ALA A 303 8.08 15.91 -4.90
C ALA A 303 8.79 17.26 -4.82
N LEU A 304 8.93 17.75 -3.60
CA LEU A 304 9.76 18.91 -3.25
C LEU A 304 10.67 18.45 -2.12
N THR A 305 11.94 18.18 -2.44
CA THR A 305 12.90 17.60 -1.49
C THR A 305 14.26 18.28 -1.57
N ASN A 306 15.15 18.10 -0.60
CA ASN A 306 16.48 18.71 -0.63
C ASN A 306 17.41 18.09 -1.67
N GLY A 307 17.10 16.92 -2.25
CA GLY A 307 17.85 16.37 -3.37
C GLY A 307 19.04 15.49 -2.99
N GLU A 308 19.58 15.65 -1.79
CA GLU A 308 20.89 15.13 -1.37
C GLU A 308 20.80 13.80 -0.61
N GLY A 309 19.58 13.41 -0.24
CA GLY A 309 19.30 12.23 0.53
C GLY A 309 19.61 12.38 2.01
N PHE A 310 19.79 11.23 2.68
CA PHE A 310 19.87 11.14 4.15
C PHE A 310 21.29 10.96 4.69
N ARG A 311 22.33 11.10 3.85
CA ARG A 311 23.69 10.60 4.17
C ARG A 311 24.81 11.64 4.26
N PHE A 312 24.58 12.94 4.05
CA PHE A 312 25.66 13.95 4.05
C PHE A 312 25.20 15.33 4.56
N ASP A 313 26.19 16.17 4.90
CA ASP A 313 26.00 17.62 5.13
C ASP A 313 25.46 18.25 3.85
N GLN A 314 24.43 19.10 4.01
CA GLN A 314 23.84 19.84 2.90
C GLN A 314 24.91 20.70 2.24
N ASP A 315 24.84 20.84 0.92
CA ASP A 315 25.68 21.77 0.20
C ASP A 315 25.42 23.21 0.68
N ALA A 316 26.38 24.09 0.40
CA ALA A 316 26.30 25.48 0.85
C ALA A 316 25.20 26.29 0.14
N TYR A 317 24.58 25.73 -0.91
CA TYR A 317 23.58 26.41 -1.74
C TYR A 317 22.16 26.10 -1.25
N GLY A 318 21.93 24.93 -0.65
CA GLY A 318 20.65 24.52 -0.07
C GLY A 318 19.54 24.38 -1.11
N ASP A 319 19.91 23.91 -2.31
CA ASP A 319 18.98 23.80 -3.44
C ASP A 319 17.86 22.80 -3.15
N ILE A 320 16.68 23.09 -3.69
CA ILE A 320 15.50 22.23 -3.55
C ILE A 320 15.27 21.52 -4.88
N LYS A 321 15.28 20.19 -4.85
CA LYS A 321 14.88 19.34 -5.97
C LYS A 321 13.36 19.33 -6.12
N ILE A 322 12.90 19.66 -7.32
CA ILE A 322 11.51 19.50 -7.72
C ILE A 322 11.43 18.30 -8.66
N ALA A 323 10.67 17.28 -8.29
CA ALA A 323 10.46 16.12 -9.13
C ALA A 323 8.99 15.86 -9.43
N SER A 324 8.73 15.27 -10.58
CA SER A 324 7.42 14.80 -10.99
C SER A 324 7.50 13.38 -11.56
N GLY A 325 6.46 12.61 -11.31
CA GLY A 325 6.33 11.25 -11.79
C GLY A 325 4.96 11.01 -12.38
N PHE A 326 4.90 10.23 -13.45
CA PHE A 326 3.66 9.76 -14.05
C PHE A 326 3.71 8.24 -14.18
N ASP A 327 2.72 7.56 -13.61
CA ASP A 327 2.56 6.11 -13.66
C ASP A 327 1.41 5.73 -14.57
N TYR A 328 1.68 4.81 -15.51
CA TYR A 328 0.67 4.17 -16.35
C TYR A 328 0.71 2.65 -16.19
N LYS A 329 -0.43 2.07 -15.81
CA LYS A 329 -0.63 0.64 -15.57
C LYS A 329 -1.74 0.13 -16.51
N PRO A 330 -1.43 -0.19 -17.78
CA PRO A 330 -2.45 -0.58 -18.75
C PRO A 330 -3.17 -1.88 -18.36
N PHE A 331 -2.44 -2.83 -17.75
CA PHE A 331 -2.92 -4.13 -17.27
C PHE A 331 -1.99 -4.68 -16.16
N LYS A 332 -2.43 -5.73 -15.47
CA LYS A 332 -1.68 -6.36 -14.38
C LYS A 332 -0.35 -6.93 -14.88
N GLY A 333 0.75 -6.60 -14.21
CA GLY A 333 2.09 -7.07 -14.57
C GLY A 333 2.86 -6.13 -15.51
N LEU A 334 2.26 -5.04 -15.99
CA LEU A 334 2.96 -3.98 -16.72
C LEU A 334 2.74 -2.62 -16.06
N GLN A 335 3.84 -1.94 -15.73
CA GLN A 335 3.85 -0.56 -15.27
C GLN A 335 4.88 0.22 -16.08
N THR A 336 4.46 1.37 -16.62
CA THR A 336 5.35 2.39 -17.18
C THR A 336 5.40 3.56 -16.22
N ARG A 337 6.61 4.08 -15.99
CA ARG A 337 6.81 5.30 -15.21
C ARG A 337 7.69 6.26 -15.98
N VAL A 338 7.23 7.51 -16.10
CA VAL A 338 8.05 8.63 -16.56
C VAL A 338 8.40 9.46 -15.34
N TYR A 339 9.68 9.78 -15.16
CA TYR A 339 10.18 10.58 -14.05
C TYR A 339 11.02 11.73 -14.60
N TYR A 340 10.85 12.90 -14.00
CA TYR A 340 11.61 14.10 -14.31
C TYR A 340 11.89 14.88 -13.03
N ASP A 341 13.13 15.28 -12.81
CA ASP A 341 13.54 16.21 -11.77
C ASP A 341 14.35 17.40 -12.32
N TYR A 342 14.35 18.48 -11.56
CA TYR A 342 15.13 19.70 -11.75
C TYR A 342 15.70 20.15 -10.43
#